data_AF-A0AAD6ZJB0-F1
#
_entry.id   AF-A0AAD6ZJB0-F1
#
_cell.length_a   1.000
_cell.length_b   1.000
_cell.length_c   1.000
_cell.angle_alpha   90.00
_cell.angle_beta   90.00
_cell.angle_gamma   90.00
#
_symmetry.space_group_name_H-M   'P 1'
#
loop_
_entity.id
_entity.type
_entity.pdbx_description
1 polymer ?
#
loop_
_entity_poly.entity_id
_entity_poly.type
_entity_poly.pdbx_seq_one_letter_code
_entity_poly.pdbx_strand_id
1 'polypeptide(L)'
;MSVSLNATSTLKDHPFIPAGRLDKRSPCPALNALANHGHLPRRGTQITFTQLLCAVRTVYNLSLPLALLLTLVGFLTCAKFSVNVPQSSPATPEHSPYSGYRWRLSVSWTLSLSDLSARGWNKIAHDASLVHVSGIPSHAPDPALLSNLLSTASRSGTQHEAGITLEGLAAVHVLRKRSLSCPLSRLHEQVAVGECALGWLVMRNPRTGVIELDTLEQWFGEERLPEGWWDSKRPVKAVGLIQSRRTAGKVQRLVKNE
;
A
#
# COMPACT_ATOMS: atom_id res chain seq x y z
N MET A 1 -13.33 13.35 24.44
CA MET A 1 -12.30 12.53 25.10
C MET A 1 -11.22 12.19 24.08
N SER A 2 -10.15 12.98 24.05
CA SER A 2 -8.99 12.77 23.18
C SER A 2 -8.14 11.65 23.79
N VAL A 3 -8.17 10.46 23.19
CA VAL A 3 -7.22 9.40 23.55
C VAL A 3 -5.86 9.79 22.93
N SER A 4 -5.01 10.41 23.74
CA SER A 4 -3.57 10.49 23.45
C SER A 4 -3.00 9.09 23.65
N LEU A 5 -2.90 8.32 22.56
CA LEU A 5 -2.13 7.08 22.56
C LEU A 5 -0.65 7.46 22.66
N ASN A 6 0.00 7.10 23.77
CA ASN A 6 1.45 7.24 23.94
C ASN A 6 2.15 6.49 22.80
N ALA A 7 2.87 7.20 21.93
CA ALA A 7 3.56 6.65 20.75
C ALA A 7 4.56 5.53 21.08
N THR A 8 5.04 5.46 22.33
CA THR A 8 5.87 4.36 22.84
C THR A 8 5.13 3.03 23.00
N SER A 9 3.80 3.03 23.16
CA SER A 9 2.99 1.80 23.20
C SER A 9 2.75 1.26 21.77
N THR A 10 2.54 2.13 20.79
CA THR A 10 2.20 1.72 19.41
C THR A 10 3.38 1.08 18.66
N LEU A 11 4.62 1.46 18.98
CA LEU A 11 5.82 0.83 18.40
C LEU A 11 6.09 -0.58 18.95
N LYS A 12 5.79 -0.83 20.23
CA LYS A 12 6.04 -2.13 20.88
C LYS A 12 5.11 -3.23 20.39
N ASP A 13 3.87 -2.89 20.05
CA ASP A 13 2.87 -3.87 19.59
C ASP A 13 3.04 -4.24 18.10
N HIS A 14 3.76 -3.42 17.33
CA HIS A 14 3.89 -3.54 15.89
C HIS A 14 5.34 -3.34 15.38
N PRO A 15 6.32 -4.14 15.86
CA PRO A 15 7.70 -4.03 15.42
C PRO A 15 7.83 -4.38 13.93
N PHE A 16 8.77 -3.74 13.27
CA PHE A 16 9.15 -4.09 11.90
C PHE A 16 9.79 -5.49 11.90
N ILE A 17 9.27 -6.35 11.04
CA ILE A 17 9.86 -7.65 10.71
C ILE A 17 9.78 -7.77 9.18
N PRO A 18 10.92 -7.89 8.47
CA PRO A 18 10.91 -8.03 7.02
C PRO A 18 10.18 -9.31 6.59
N ALA A 19 9.63 -9.30 5.37
CA ALA A 19 8.92 -10.44 4.83
C ALA A 19 9.85 -11.66 4.68
N GLY A 20 9.40 -12.82 5.16
CA GLY A 20 10.07 -14.08 4.89
C GLY A 20 9.80 -14.57 3.46
N ARG A 21 10.57 -15.55 2.99
CA ARG A 21 10.47 -16.12 1.63
C ARG A 21 9.06 -16.66 1.28
N LEU A 22 8.29 -17.09 2.28
CA LEU A 22 6.95 -17.66 2.10
C LEU A 22 5.83 -16.61 2.25
N ASP A 23 6.15 -15.41 2.74
CA ASP A 23 5.16 -14.36 2.94
C ASP A 23 4.79 -13.71 1.61
N LYS A 24 3.52 -13.36 1.45
CA LYS A 24 3.00 -12.70 0.26
C LYS A 24 3.09 -11.19 0.42
N ARG A 25 3.58 -10.53 -0.62
CA ARG A 25 3.67 -9.07 -0.74
C ARG A 25 3.05 -8.61 -2.05
N SER A 26 2.79 -7.32 -2.16
CA SER A 26 2.06 -6.66 -3.25
C SER A 26 2.99 -5.71 -4.02
N PRO A 27 2.55 -5.06 -5.11
CA PRO A 27 3.30 -3.97 -5.71
C PRO A 27 3.07 -2.63 -4.97
N CYS A 28 2.45 -2.66 -3.79
CA CYS A 28 2.11 -1.47 -3.01
C CYS A 28 2.98 -1.41 -1.74
N PRO A 29 3.94 -0.47 -1.64
CA PRO A 29 4.80 -0.36 -0.46
C PRO A 29 4.00 -0.10 0.82
N ALA A 30 2.88 0.64 0.70
CA ALA A 30 2.01 0.94 1.82
C ALA A 30 1.48 -0.33 2.50
N LEU A 31 0.96 -1.28 1.71
CA LEU A 31 0.36 -2.51 2.25
C LEU A 31 1.41 -3.50 2.74
N ASN A 32 2.56 -3.52 2.06
CA ASN A 32 3.70 -4.33 2.46
C ASN A 32 4.25 -3.88 3.81
N ALA A 33 4.38 -2.57 4.04
CA ALA A 33 4.73 -2.03 5.35
C ALA A 33 3.71 -2.38 6.44
N LEU A 34 2.40 -2.33 6.14
CA LEU A 34 1.39 -2.77 7.11
C LEU A 34 1.55 -4.25 7.50
N ALA A 35 1.88 -5.12 6.55
CA ALA A 35 2.15 -6.53 6.84
C ALA A 35 3.49 -6.71 7.59
N ASN A 36 4.54 -5.99 7.21
CA ASN A 36 5.85 -6.01 7.88
C ASN A 36 5.81 -5.47 9.31
N HIS A 37 4.81 -4.65 9.65
CA HIS A 37 4.54 -4.19 11.02
C HIS A 37 3.44 -5.00 11.74
N GLY A 38 2.79 -5.95 11.07
CA GLY A 38 1.72 -6.76 11.66
C GLY A 38 0.39 -6.02 11.86
N HIS A 39 0.19 -4.87 11.23
CA HIS A 39 -1.13 -4.21 11.13
C HIS A 39 -2.06 -4.93 10.14
N LEU A 40 -1.47 -5.67 9.20
CA LEU A 40 -2.12 -6.73 8.44
C LEU A 40 -1.48 -8.08 8.81
N PRO A 41 -2.14 -9.22 8.53
CA PRO A 41 -1.51 -10.54 8.65
C PRO A 41 -0.10 -10.54 8.02
N ARG A 42 0.93 -10.86 8.81
CA ARG A 42 2.34 -10.79 8.36
C ARG A 42 2.63 -11.67 7.14
N ARG A 43 1.91 -12.79 7.02
CA ARG A 43 1.94 -13.67 5.84
C ARG A 43 1.37 -13.04 4.57
N GLY A 44 0.63 -11.94 4.68
CA GLY A 44 0.01 -11.24 3.54
C GLY A 44 -1.11 -12.02 2.86
N THR A 45 -1.76 -12.93 3.56
CA THR A 45 -2.85 -13.78 3.04
C THR A 45 -4.09 -13.67 3.91
N GLN A 46 -5.26 -14.00 3.36
CA GLN A 46 -6.54 -14.03 4.07
C GLN A 46 -6.91 -12.68 4.72
N ILE A 47 -6.55 -11.58 4.08
CA ILE A 47 -6.87 -10.23 4.54
C ILE A 47 -8.35 -9.98 4.31
N THR A 48 -9.10 -9.65 5.36
CA THR A 48 -10.52 -9.28 5.26
C THR A 48 -10.68 -7.81 4.88
N PHE A 49 -11.85 -7.46 4.33
CA PHE A 49 -12.17 -6.08 3.97
C PHE A 49 -12.03 -5.13 5.16
N THR A 50 -12.52 -5.54 6.33
CA THR A 50 -12.46 -4.75 7.56
C THR A 50 -11.05 -4.60 8.09
N GLN A 51 -10.22 -5.64 8.02
CA GLN A 51 -8.79 -5.54 8.39
C GLN A 51 -8.07 -4.51 7.52
N LEU A 52 -8.23 -4.59 6.20
CA LEU A 52 -7.59 -3.64 5.29
C LEU A 52 -8.09 -2.21 5.50
N LEU A 53 -9.41 -2.03 5.59
CA LEU A 53 -10.03 -0.73 5.82
C LEU A 53 -9.56 -0.10 7.14
N CYS A 54 -9.53 -0.87 8.23
CA CYS A 54 -9.06 -0.38 9.52
C CYS A 54 -7.57 -0.06 9.50
N ALA A 55 -6.74 -0.92 8.92
CA ALA A 55 -5.28 -0.73 8.89
C ALA A 55 -4.89 0.56 8.15
N VAL A 56 -5.42 0.80 6.95
CA VAL A 56 -5.06 2.02 6.18
C VAL A 56 -5.59 3.30 6.83
N ARG A 57 -6.72 3.23 7.54
CA ARG A 57 -7.28 4.37 8.29
C ARG A 57 -6.45 4.68 9.52
N THR A 58 -6.13 3.67 10.32
CA THR A 58 -5.41 3.86 11.58
C THR A 58 -3.96 4.25 11.32
N VAL A 59 -3.27 3.54 10.43
CA VAL A 59 -1.82 3.73 10.23
C VAL A 59 -1.51 4.93 9.35
N TYR A 60 -2.17 5.07 8.19
CA TYR A 60 -1.91 6.17 7.24
C TYR A 60 -2.84 7.36 7.38
N ASN A 61 -3.74 7.35 8.37
CA ASN A 61 -4.73 8.40 8.60
C ASN A 61 -5.61 8.70 7.38
N LEU A 62 -5.98 7.68 6.59
CA LEU A 62 -6.86 7.90 5.45
C LEU A 62 -8.30 8.19 5.90
N SER A 63 -8.96 9.16 5.26
CA SER A 63 -10.37 9.44 5.53
C SER A 63 -11.27 8.25 5.14
N LEU A 64 -12.45 8.14 5.75
CA LEU A 64 -13.31 6.97 5.53
C LEU A 64 -13.72 6.83 4.06
N PRO A 65 -14.14 7.90 3.36
CA PRO A 65 -14.47 7.80 1.94
C PRO A 65 -13.29 7.34 1.07
N LEU A 66 -12.08 7.84 1.34
CA LEU A 66 -10.90 7.44 0.56
C LEU A 66 -10.53 5.98 0.85
N ALA A 67 -10.51 5.60 2.12
CA ALA A 67 -10.16 4.24 2.53
C ALA A 67 -11.18 3.21 2.02
N LEU A 68 -12.48 3.53 2.05
CA LEU A 68 -13.53 2.69 1.46
C LEU A 68 -13.34 2.53 -0.04
N LEU A 69 -13.08 3.62 -0.76
CA LEU A 69 -12.84 3.56 -2.21
C LEU A 69 -11.66 2.64 -2.55
N LEU A 70 -10.49 2.86 -1.92
CA LEU A 70 -9.28 2.08 -2.21
C LEU A 70 -9.45 0.60 -1.83
N THR A 71 -10.03 0.33 -0.65
CA THR A 71 -10.29 -1.04 -0.18
C THR A 71 -11.27 -1.74 -1.10
N LEU A 72 -12.38 -1.09 -1.47
CA LEU A 72 -13.39 -1.66 -2.36
C LEU A 72 -12.84 -1.97 -3.75
N VAL A 73 -12.08 -1.04 -4.35
CA VAL A 73 -11.44 -1.28 -5.65
C VAL A 73 -10.49 -2.48 -5.56
N GLY A 74 -9.61 -2.53 -4.57
CA GLY A 74 -8.69 -3.67 -4.36
C GLY A 74 -9.42 -5.01 -4.22
N PHE A 75 -10.51 -5.03 -3.46
CA PHE A 75 -11.29 -6.24 -3.24
C PHE A 75 -12.06 -6.67 -4.50
N LEU A 76 -12.71 -5.75 -5.20
CA LEU A 76 -13.45 -6.06 -6.43
C LEU A 76 -12.52 -6.56 -7.55
N THR A 77 -11.29 -6.04 -7.63
CA THR A 77 -10.37 -6.44 -8.69
C THR A 77 -9.55 -7.68 -8.35
N CYS A 78 -9.26 -7.95 -7.07
CA CYS A 78 -8.24 -8.92 -6.67
C CYS A 78 -8.64 -9.92 -5.58
N ALA A 79 -9.70 -9.69 -4.79
CA ALA A 79 -10.07 -10.62 -3.72
C ALA A 79 -10.73 -11.89 -4.28
N LYS A 80 -10.55 -13.00 -3.56
CA LYS A 80 -11.06 -14.33 -3.92
C LYS A 80 -12.16 -14.74 -2.96
N PHE A 81 -13.19 -15.38 -3.51
CA PHE A 81 -14.24 -16.02 -2.73
C PHE A 81 -13.81 -17.45 -2.44
N SER A 82 -13.85 -17.85 -1.17
CA SER A 82 -13.54 -19.21 -0.73
C SER A 82 -14.68 -19.75 0.12
N VAL A 83 -15.12 -20.97 -0.19
CA VAL A 83 -16.09 -21.73 0.60
C VAL A 83 -15.31 -22.78 1.36
N ASN A 84 -15.18 -22.62 2.67
CA ASN A 84 -14.57 -23.62 3.53
C ASN A 84 -15.63 -24.63 3.95
N VAL A 85 -15.50 -25.84 3.43
CA VAL A 85 -16.24 -27.02 3.89
C VAL A 85 -15.45 -27.59 5.08
N PRO A 86 -16.04 -27.76 6.27
CA PRO A 86 -15.36 -28.41 7.38
C PRO A 86 -14.90 -29.81 6.95
N GLN A 87 -13.60 -30.10 7.01
CA GLN A 87 -13.11 -31.47 6.89
C GLN A 87 -13.64 -32.27 8.08
N SER A 88 -14.29 -33.40 7.81
CA SER A 88 -14.67 -34.36 8.82
C SER A 88 -13.40 -34.95 9.45
N SER A 89 -13.00 -34.48 10.62
CA SER A 89 -12.07 -35.24 11.45
C SER A 89 -12.81 -36.50 11.94
N PRO A 90 -12.21 -37.70 11.88
CA PRO A 90 -12.82 -38.89 12.47
C PRO A 90 -12.99 -38.64 13.97
N ALA A 91 -14.22 -38.73 14.45
CA ALA A 91 -14.57 -38.49 15.84
C ALA A 91 -13.82 -39.48 16.75
N THR A 92 -13.17 -38.96 17.79
CA THR A 92 -12.90 -39.76 19.00
C THR A 92 -14.24 -40.17 19.62
N PRO A 93 -14.41 -41.42 20.05
CA PRO A 93 -15.68 -41.91 20.57
C PRO A 93 -15.85 -41.42 22.01
N GLU A 94 -16.47 -40.26 22.21
CA GLU A 94 -16.91 -39.82 23.53
C GLU A 94 -18.42 -39.61 23.52
N HIS A 95 -19.09 -40.34 24.41
CA HIS A 95 -20.54 -40.50 24.50
C HIS A 95 -21.24 -39.18 24.84
N SER A 96 -21.95 -38.59 23.87
CA SER A 96 -23.02 -37.61 24.13
C SER A 96 -24.18 -37.82 23.15
N PRO A 97 -25.40 -38.16 23.63
CA PRO A 97 -26.56 -38.40 22.77
C PRO A 97 -27.22 -37.12 22.22
N TYR A 98 -26.64 -35.94 22.48
CA TYR A 98 -27.12 -34.65 21.97
C TYR A 98 -26.03 -33.86 21.25
N SER A 99 -25.29 -34.48 20.32
CA SER A 99 -24.39 -33.73 19.44
C SER A 99 -25.02 -33.59 18.06
N GLY A 100 -25.88 -32.57 17.92
CA GLY A 100 -26.40 -32.17 16.61
C GLY A 100 -25.25 -31.70 15.72
N TYR A 101 -25.03 -32.39 14.60
CA TYR A 101 -24.04 -32.05 13.59
C TYR A 101 -24.30 -30.62 13.04
N ARG A 102 -23.63 -29.61 13.61
CA ARG A 102 -23.65 -28.24 13.09
C ARG A 102 -22.67 -28.14 11.92
N TRP A 103 -23.11 -28.47 10.72
CA TRP A 103 -22.41 -28.13 9.48
C TRP A 103 -22.36 -26.59 9.34
N ARG A 104 -21.26 -25.95 9.77
CA ARG A 104 -21.05 -24.52 9.54
C ARG A 104 -20.31 -24.33 8.23
N LEU A 105 -21.05 -24.12 7.15
CA LEU A 105 -20.51 -23.53 5.92
C LEU A 105 -19.90 -22.17 6.26
N SER A 106 -18.60 -21.98 5.96
CA SER A 106 -17.94 -20.69 6.12
C SER A 106 -17.59 -20.14 4.75
N VAL A 107 -18.24 -19.05 4.38
CA VAL A 107 -17.93 -18.27 3.19
C VAL A 107 -16.96 -17.16 3.60
N SER A 108 -15.90 -16.97 2.82
CA SER A 108 -14.94 -15.90 3.02
C SER A 108 -14.63 -15.18 1.72
N TRP A 109 -14.57 -13.84 1.80
CA TRP A 109 -14.08 -12.98 0.73
C TRP A 109 -12.82 -12.31 1.24
N THR A 110 -11.67 -12.76 0.75
CA THR A 110 -10.37 -12.35 1.28
C THR A 110 -9.39 -12.01 0.18
N LEU A 111 -8.46 -11.13 0.51
CA LEU A 111 -7.39 -10.69 -0.36
C LEU A 111 -6.06 -11.29 0.12
N SER A 112 -5.24 -11.78 -0.80
CA SER A 112 -3.80 -11.94 -0.54
C SER A 112 -3.04 -10.80 -1.22
N LEU A 113 -2.00 -10.29 -0.58
CA LEU A 113 -1.22 -9.17 -1.11
C LEU A 113 -0.65 -9.45 -2.51
N SER A 114 -0.25 -10.69 -2.77
CA SER A 114 0.24 -11.10 -4.09
C SER A 114 -0.80 -11.04 -5.20
N ASP A 115 -2.10 -11.11 -4.87
CA ASP A 115 -3.17 -11.02 -5.86
C ASP A 115 -3.30 -9.60 -6.45
N LEU A 116 -2.77 -8.59 -5.75
CA LEU A 116 -2.71 -7.20 -6.25
C LEU A 116 -1.70 -7.03 -7.39
N SER A 117 -0.75 -7.95 -7.54
CA SER A 117 0.24 -7.93 -8.63
C SER A 117 -0.27 -8.53 -9.94
N ALA A 118 -1.49 -9.09 -9.95
CA ALA A 118 -2.11 -9.62 -11.15
C ALA A 118 -2.26 -8.52 -12.21
N ARG A 119 -1.87 -8.82 -13.45
CA ARG A 119 -1.90 -7.88 -14.59
C ARG A 119 -3.18 -8.08 -15.41
N GLY A 120 -3.67 -7.02 -16.03
CA GLY A 120 -4.86 -7.05 -16.86
C GLY A 120 -5.54 -5.69 -16.98
N TRP A 121 -6.46 -5.54 -17.93
CA TRP A 121 -7.16 -4.29 -18.21
C TRP A 121 -8.06 -3.82 -17.05
N ASN A 122 -8.52 -4.74 -16.21
CA ASN A 122 -9.35 -4.48 -15.03
C ASN A 122 -8.58 -4.62 -13.70
N LYS A 123 -7.25 -4.71 -13.76
CA LYS A 123 -6.38 -4.86 -12.58
C LYS A 123 -5.66 -3.56 -12.27
N ILE A 124 -5.30 -3.40 -11.00
CA ILE A 124 -4.65 -2.20 -10.47
C ILE A 124 -3.18 -2.16 -10.89
N ALA A 125 -2.45 -3.27 -10.74
CA ALA A 125 -1.05 -3.34 -11.13
C ALA A 125 -0.86 -2.95 -12.60
N HIS A 126 0.06 -2.04 -12.84
CA HIS A 126 0.35 -1.43 -14.14
C HIS A 126 1.85 -1.34 -14.41
N ASP A 127 2.22 -1.04 -15.65
CA ASP A 127 3.61 -0.75 -16.02
C ASP A 127 4.00 0.68 -15.61
N ALA A 128 5.28 1.02 -15.67
CA ALA A 128 5.80 2.33 -15.28
C ALA A 128 5.52 2.72 -13.81
N SER A 129 5.39 1.73 -12.91
CA SER A 129 5.47 1.97 -11.47
C SER A 129 6.83 2.58 -11.08
N LEU A 130 6.86 3.33 -9.98
CA LEU A 130 8.04 4.07 -9.52
C LEU A 130 9.23 3.14 -9.24
N VAL A 131 8.99 2.01 -8.57
CA VAL A 131 10.06 1.08 -8.13
C VAL A 131 9.81 -0.37 -8.54
N HIS A 132 8.85 -0.64 -9.43
CA HIS A 132 8.59 -2.00 -9.93
C HIS A 132 8.85 -2.09 -11.43
N VAL A 133 9.42 -3.23 -11.86
CA VAL A 133 9.71 -3.53 -13.26
C VAL A 133 8.42 -3.68 -14.06
N SER A 134 8.41 -3.15 -15.28
CA SER A 134 7.28 -3.27 -16.21
C SER A 134 7.20 -4.67 -16.82
N GLY A 135 6.01 -5.09 -17.23
CA GLY A 135 5.78 -6.33 -17.99
C GLY A 135 5.60 -7.59 -17.14
N ILE A 136 5.98 -7.58 -15.86
CA ILE A 136 5.89 -8.74 -14.97
C ILE A 136 5.18 -8.40 -13.65
N PRO A 137 4.49 -9.35 -13.01
CA PRO A 137 4.05 -9.20 -11.62
C PRO A 137 5.25 -8.95 -10.71
N SER A 138 5.15 -7.94 -9.84
CA SER A 138 6.20 -7.60 -8.87
C SER A 138 5.63 -7.54 -7.45
N HIS A 139 6.46 -7.90 -6.48
CA HIS A 139 6.10 -8.00 -5.05
C HIS A 139 7.12 -7.33 -4.12
N ALA A 140 8.17 -6.73 -4.70
CA ALA A 140 9.27 -6.09 -4.01
C ALA A 140 9.87 -5.00 -4.92
N PRO A 141 10.49 -3.95 -4.36
CA PRO A 141 11.13 -2.91 -5.15
C PRO A 141 12.32 -3.48 -5.95
N ASP A 142 12.47 -3.00 -7.18
CA ASP A 142 13.66 -3.25 -8.00
C ASP A 142 14.82 -2.36 -7.51
N PRO A 143 16.00 -2.93 -7.20
CA PRO A 143 17.12 -2.16 -6.67
C PRO A 143 17.60 -1.03 -7.59
N ALA A 144 17.57 -1.22 -8.92
CA ALA A 144 18.02 -0.20 -9.86
C ALA A 144 17.00 0.94 -9.97
N LEU A 145 15.70 0.62 -10.01
CA LEU A 145 14.65 1.64 -10.00
C LEU A 145 14.61 2.42 -8.68
N LEU A 146 14.79 1.75 -7.55
CA LEU A 146 14.90 2.39 -6.25
C LEU A 146 16.11 3.35 -6.20
N SER A 147 17.29 2.89 -6.64
CA SER A 147 18.48 3.75 -6.74
C SER A 147 18.25 4.96 -7.64
N ASN A 148 17.53 4.79 -8.76
CA ASN A 148 17.18 5.90 -9.65
C ASN A 148 16.20 6.89 -8.99
N LEU A 149 15.23 6.39 -8.20
CA LEU A 149 14.34 7.23 -7.42
C LEU A 149 15.10 8.03 -6.36
N LEU A 150 15.96 7.38 -5.57
CA LEU A 150 16.74 8.01 -4.50
C LEU A 150 17.74 9.03 -5.07
N SER A 151 18.46 8.69 -6.14
CA SER A 151 19.38 9.63 -6.81
C SER A 151 18.66 10.83 -7.44
N THR A 152 17.41 10.67 -7.87
CA THR A 152 16.58 11.79 -8.30
C THR A 152 16.16 12.64 -7.10
N ALA A 153 15.70 12.02 -6.02
CA ALA A 153 15.35 12.71 -4.78
C ALA A 153 16.53 13.52 -4.20
N SER A 154 17.74 12.98 -4.19
CA SER A 154 18.93 13.71 -3.73
C SER A 154 19.24 14.97 -4.53
N ARG A 155 18.75 15.07 -5.78
CA ARG A 155 18.95 16.22 -6.68
C ARG A 155 17.72 17.14 -6.78
N SER A 156 16.54 16.65 -6.40
CA SER A 156 15.24 17.32 -6.57
C SER A 156 14.65 17.88 -5.27
N GLY A 157 15.44 17.90 -4.20
CA GLY A 157 15.07 18.51 -2.93
C GLY A 157 14.85 20.02 -3.03
N THR A 158 14.53 20.64 -1.89
CA THR A 158 14.54 22.09 -1.76
C THR A 158 15.94 22.58 -1.40
N GLN A 159 16.18 23.91 -1.44
CA GLN A 159 17.45 24.49 -0.98
C GLN A 159 17.85 24.08 0.45
N HIS A 160 16.89 23.62 1.26
CA HIS A 160 17.08 23.32 2.67
C HIS A 160 16.83 21.85 3.05
N GLU A 161 16.34 21.01 2.13
CA GLU A 161 15.96 19.63 2.47
C GLU A 161 16.06 18.70 1.26
N ALA A 162 16.88 17.64 1.40
CA ALA A 162 17.05 16.60 0.40
C ALA A 162 15.86 15.63 0.41
N GLY A 163 15.34 15.31 -0.78
CA GLY A 163 14.16 14.48 -0.93
C GLY A 163 13.39 14.79 -2.20
N ILE A 164 12.18 14.25 -2.34
CA ILE A 164 11.40 14.44 -3.57
C ILE A 164 10.13 15.26 -3.34
N THR A 165 9.91 16.24 -4.21
CA THR A 165 8.66 17.01 -4.28
C THR A 165 7.60 16.27 -5.08
N LEU A 166 6.38 16.84 -5.15
CA LEU A 166 5.33 16.30 -6.00
C LEU A 166 5.73 16.37 -7.49
N GLU A 167 6.39 17.45 -7.87
CA GLU A 167 6.96 17.69 -9.20
C GLU A 167 8.05 16.68 -9.53
N GLY A 168 8.94 16.38 -8.57
CA GLY A 168 9.96 15.34 -8.73
C GLY A 168 9.34 13.96 -8.97
N LEU A 169 8.28 13.58 -8.22
CA LEU A 169 7.56 12.33 -8.46
C LEU A 169 6.89 12.29 -9.84
N ALA A 170 6.30 13.41 -10.27
CA ALA A 170 5.74 13.53 -11.61
C ALA A 170 6.80 13.35 -12.69
N ALA A 171 7.99 13.94 -12.52
CA ALA A 171 9.11 13.79 -13.44
C ALA A 171 9.62 12.33 -13.51
N VAL A 172 9.76 11.66 -12.36
CA VAL A 172 10.10 10.22 -12.33
C VAL A 172 9.04 9.40 -13.08
N HIS A 173 7.75 9.68 -12.87
CA HIS A 173 6.66 9.01 -13.59
C HIS A 173 6.73 9.24 -15.11
N VAL A 174 7.02 10.46 -15.56
CA VAL A 174 7.24 10.78 -16.99
C VAL A 174 8.39 9.95 -17.55
N LEU A 175 9.53 9.86 -16.84
CA LEU A 175 10.67 9.04 -17.28
C LEU A 175 10.31 7.55 -17.37
N ARG A 176 9.59 7.01 -16.37
CA ARG A 176 9.10 5.63 -16.39
C ARG A 176 8.17 5.38 -17.58
N LYS A 177 7.26 6.32 -17.88
CA LYS A 177 6.36 6.21 -19.04
C LYS A 177 7.08 6.26 -20.38
N ARG A 178 8.08 7.12 -20.54
CA ARG A 178 8.89 7.21 -21.77
C ARG A 178 9.65 5.91 -22.08
N SER A 179 9.91 5.09 -21.06
CA SER A 179 10.56 3.78 -21.22
C SER A 179 9.62 2.66 -21.68
N LEU A 180 8.31 2.92 -21.82
CA LEU A 180 7.35 1.89 -22.22
C LEU A 180 7.30 1.74 -23.75
N SER A 181 7.21 0.50 -24.22
CA SER A 181 6.94 0.19 -25.62
C SER A 181 5.49 0.48 -26.03
N CYS A 182 4.56 0.38 -25.08
CA CYS A 182 3.14 0.62 -25.28
C CYS A 182 2.64 1.64 -24.24
N PRO A 183 1.78 2.60 -24.62
CA PRO A 183 1.26 3.59 -23.69
C PRO A 183 0.35 2.94 -22.64
N LEU A 184 0.32 3.52 -21.44
CA LEU A 184 -0.62 3.11 -20.40
C LEU A 184 -2.08 3.37 -20.84
N SER A 185 -2.97 2.46 -20.45
CA SER A 185 -4.41 2.68 -20.58
C SER A 185 -4.85 3.90 -19.75
N ARG A 186 -6.02 4.48 -20.07
CA ARG A 186 -6.57 5.60 -19.28
C ARG A 186 -6.76 5.22 -17.80
N LEU A 187 -7.15 3.97 -17.52
CA LEU A 187 -7.30 3.47 -16.15
C LEU A 187 -5.95 3.44 -15.45
N HIS A 188 -4.96 2.80 -16.06
CA HIS A 188 -3.63 2.64 -15.46
C HIS A 188 -2.90 3.97 -15.31
N GLU A 189 -3.08 4.91 -16.23
CA GLU A 189 -2.57 6.27 -16.08
C GLU A 189 -3.19 6.96 -14.85
N GLN A 190 -4.50 6.81 -14.61
CA GLN A 190 -5.17 7.37 -13.44
C GLN A 190 -4.70 6.73 -12.13
N VAL A 191 -4.45 5.41 -12.14
CA VAL A 191 -3.86 4.70 -10.99
C VAL A 191 -2.46 5.26 -10.71
N ALA A 192 -1.59 5.34 -11.71
CA ALA A 192 -0.21 5.78 -11.54
C ALA A 192 -0.08 7.22 -10.99
N VAL A 193 -0.86 8.17 -11.53
CA VAL A 193 -0.88 9.55 -10.99
C VAL A 193 -1.51 9.62 -9.60
N GLY A 194 -2.47 8.73 -9.32
CA GLY A 194 -3.09 8.57 -8.01
C GLY A 194 -2.09 8.06 -6.97
N GLU A 195 -1.25 7.08 -7.32
CA GLU A 195 -0.18 6.53 -6.48
C GLU A 195 0.88 7.59 -6.17
N CYS A 196 1.32 8.37 -7.16
CA CYS A 196 2.25 9.48 -6.95
C CYS A 196 1.66 10.52 -5.96
N ALA A 197 0.42 10.92 -6.19
CA ALA A 197 -0.27 11.89 -5.35
C ALA A 197 -0.50 11.38 -3.92
N LEU A 198 -0.93 10.12 -3.77
CA LEU A 198 -1.23 9.54 -2.47
C LEU A 198 0.04 9.24 -1.68
N GLY A 199 1.09 8.71 -2.32
CA GLY A 199 2.40 8.52 -1.71
C GLY A 199 2.95 9.83 -1.17
N TRP A 200 2.92 10.90 -1.98
CA TRP A 200 3.29 12.25 -1.53
C TRP A 200 2.38 12.78 -0.42
N LEU A 201 1.07 12.53 -0.50
CA LEU A 201 0.15 13.01 0.52
C LEU A 201 0.38 12.39 1.89
N VAL A 202 0.79 11.12 1.90
CA VAL A 202 1.00 10.32 3.11
C VAL A 202 2.41 10.51 3.68
N MET A 203 3.43 10.62 2.83
CA MET A 203 4.83 10.53 3.26
C MET A 203 5.58 11.86 3.33
N ARG A 204 5.02 12.94 2.78
CA ARG A 204 5.72 14.23 2.83
C ARG A 204 5.78 14.80 4.25
N ASN A 205 6.85 15.53 4.52
CA ASN A 205 6.89 16.48 5.61
C ASN A 205 5.90 17.63 5.31
N PRO A 206 4.92 17.90 6.20
CA PRO A 206 3.86 18.88 5.94
C PRO A 206 4.34 20.32 5.91
N ARG A 207 5.53 20.62 6.46
CA ARG A 207 6.11 21.97 6.48
C ARG A 207 6.82 22.30 5.18
N THR A 208 7.56 21.35 4.65
CA THR A 208 8.43 21.56 3.47
C THR A 208 7.80 21.04 2.18
N GLY A 209 6.85 20.11 2.26
CA GLY A 209 6.23 19.48 1.10
C GLY A 209 7.13 18.47 0.40
N VAL A 210 8.22 18.04 1.04
CA VAL A 210 9.19 17.07 0.52
C VAL A 210 8.98 15.73 1.20
N ILE A 211 9.13 14.62 0.45
CA ILE A 211 9.36 13.31 1.06
C ILE A 211 10.86 13.18 1.25
N GLU A 212 11.30 13.19 2.51
CA GLU A 212 12.71 13.12 2.90
C GLU A 212 13.38 11.83 2.35
N LEU A 213 14.69 11.89 2.08
CA LEU A 213 15.41 10.78 1.45
C LEU A 213 15.35 9.49 2.29
N ASP A 214 15.53 9.60 3.60
CA ASP A 214 15.43 8.49 4.56
C ASP A 214 14.04 7.83 4.55
N THR A 215 13.00 8.64 4.34
CA THR A 215 11.60 8.24 4.29
C THR A 215 11.32 7.47 3.02
N LEU A 216 11.90 7.89 1.88
CA LEU A 216 11.83 7.16 0.63
C LEU A 216 12.54 5.81 0.73
N GLU A 217 13.75 5.78 1.29
CA GLU A 217 14.53 4.55 1.46
C GLU A 217 13.79 3.53 2.33
N GLN A 218 13.30 3.95 3.50
CA GLN A 218 12.57 3.07 4.40
C GLN A 218 11.23 2.62 3.79
N TRP A 219 10.46 3.52 3.19
CA TRP A 219 9.11 3.19 2.76
C TRP A 219 9.04 2.48 1.40
N PHE A 220 9.78 2.96 0.39
CA PHE A 220 9.83 2.30 -0.92
C PHE A 220 10.85 1.17 -0.98
N GLY A 221 11.95 1.25 -0.24
CA GLY A 221 13.04 0.27 -0.27
C GLY A 221 12.86 -0.87 0.72
N GLU A 222 12.73 -0.54 2.00
CA GLU A 222 12.59 -1.54 3.06
C GLU A 222 11.14 -1.99 3.27
N GLU A 223 10.18 -1.28 2.66
CA GLU A 223 8.75 -1.43 2.92
C GLU A 223 8.47 -1.39 4.43
N ARG A 224 9.04 -0.38 5.09
CA ARG A 224 9.00 -0.11 6.52
C ARG A 224 8.30 1.23 6.77
N LEU A 225 7.58 1.34 7.89
CA LEU A 225 7.11 2.65 8.33
C LEU A 225 8.33 3.48 8.77
N PRO A 226 8.50 4.71 8.25
CA PRO A 226 9.63 5.56 8.57
C PRO A 226 9.85 5.75 10.08
N GLU A 227 11.10 5.93 10.51
CA GLU A 227 11.41 6.27 11.90
C GLU A 227 10.67 7.53 12.36
N GLY A 228 10.17 7.50 13.59
CA GLY A 228 9.29 8.55 14.11
C GLY A 228 7.92 8.60 13.43
N TRP A 229 7.47 7.53 12.76
CA TRP A 229 6.16 7.49 12.09
C TRP A 229 5.03 7.99 13.00
N TRP A 230 4.92 7.44 14.21
CA TRP A 230 3.84 7.78 15.13
C TRP A 230 4.02 9.14 15.83
N ASP A 231 5.25 9.66 15.87
CA ASP A 231 5.58 10.88 16.60
C ASP A 231 5.45 12.13 15.72
N SER A 232 6.00 12.09 14.51
CA SER A 232 6.20 13.29 13.68
C SER A 232 5.95 13.11 12.19
N LYS A 233 6.17 11.90 11.63
CA LYS A 233 6.08 11.70 10.17
C LYS A 233 4.67 11.38 9.66
N ARG A 234 3.82 10.73 10.46
CA ARG A 234 2.44 10.38 10.06
C ARG A 234 1.58 11.63 9.83
N PRO A 235 0.71 11.66 8.80
CA PRO A 235 -0.21 12.76 8.59
C PRO A 235 -1.10 13.01 9.83
N VAL A 236 -1.03 14.21 10.40
CA VAL A 236 -1.88 14.61 11.55
C VAL A 236 -3.32 14.81 11.10
N LYS A 237 -3.52 15.49 9.96
CA LYS A 237 -4.84 15.65 9.33
C LYS A 237 -5.10 14.46 8.40
N ALA A 238 -6.32 13.94 8.45
CA ALA A 238 -6.69 12.80 7.64
C ALA A 238 -6.56 13.11 6.14
N VAL A 239 -5.90 12.22 5.39
CA VAL A 239 -5.74 12.35 3.94
C VAL A 239 -7.09 12.06 3.28
N GLY A 240 -7.68 13.09 2.67
CA GLY A 240 -9.04 13.06 2.17
C GLY A 240 -9.16 12.65 0.70
N LEU A 241 -10.34 12.15 0.30
CA LEU A 241 -10.64 11.80 -1.09
C LEU A 241 -10.55 13.00 -2.05
N ILE A 242 -11.15 14.13 -1.67
CA ILE A 242 -11.14 15.36 -2.50
C ILE A 242 -9.71 15.90 -2.63
N GLN A 243 -8.95 15.92 -1.53
CA GLN A 243 -7.54 16.34 -1.54
C GLN A 243 -6.71 15.43 -2.46
N SER A 244 -6.87 14.11 -2.32
CA SER A 244 -6.16 13.12 -3.15
C SER A 244 -6.48 13.30 -4.63
N ARG A 245 -7.77 13.49 -4.98
CA ARG A 245 -8.18 13.77 -6.36
C ARG A 245 -7.58 15.07 -6.91
N ARG A 246 -7.58 16.15 -6.11
CA ARG A 246 -6.99 17.44 -6.52
C ARG A 246 -5.49 17.33 -6.75
N THR A 247 -4.77 16.64 -5.86
CA THR A 247 -3.33 16.40 -5.99
C THR A 247 -3.02 15.52 -7.20
N ALA A 248 -3.76 14.43 -7.43
CA ALA A 248 -3.63 13.60 -8.63
C ALA A 248 -3.86 14.42 -9.92
N GLY A 249 -4.83 15.34 -9.92
CA GLY A 249 -5.03 16.29 -11.01
C GLY A 249 -3.87 17.27 -11.23
N LYS A 250 -3.10 17.62 -10.19
CA LYS A 250 -1.86 18.39 -10.34
C LYS A 250 -0.77 17.55 -10.99
N VAL A 251 -0.54 16.33 -10.51
CA VAL A 251 0.42 15.38 -11.10
C VAL A 251 0.09 15.16 -12.57
N GLN A 252 -1.17 14.93 -12.91
CA GLN A 252 -1.60 14.72 -14.29
C GLN A 252 -1.31 15.94 -15.20
N ARG A 253 -1.40 17.18 -14.68
CA ARG A 253 -1.03 18.38 -15.45
C ARG A 253 0.48 18.46 -15.65
N LEU A 254 1.27 18.19 -14.61
CA LEU A 254 2.73 18.17 -14.70
C LEU A 254 3.20 17.14 -15.74
N VAL A 255 2.62 15.94 -15.71
CA VAL A 255 2.94 14.85 -16.65
C VAL A 255 2.57 15.16 -18.10
N LYS A 256 1.58 16.03 -18.34
CA LYS A 256 1.15 16.43 -19.70
C LYS A 256 1.97 17.57 -20.29
N ASN A 257 2.67 18.34 -19.45
CA ASN A 257 3.42 19.51 -19.86
C ASN A 257 4.90 19.19 -20.18
N GLU A 258 5.28 17.90 -20.11
CA GLU A 258 6.60 17.33 -20.39
C GLU A 258 6.55 16.40 -21.60
#